data_AF-A0A524KCJ8-F1
#
_entry.id   AF-A0A524KCJ8-F1
#
_cell.length_a   1.000
_cell.length_b   1.000
_cell.length_c   1.000
_cell.angle_alpha   90.00
_cell.angle_beta   90.00
_cell.angle_gamma   90.00
#
_symmetry.space_group_name_H-M   'P 1'
#
loop_
_entity.id
_entity.type
_entity.pdbx_description
1 polymer ?
#
loop_
_entity_poly.entity_id
_entity_poly.type
_entity_poly.pdbx_seq_one_letter_code
_entity_poly.pdbx_strand_id
1 'polypeptide(L)'
;MGKRYLWWIPAAGLIGVAGAATSLLSVFPRAAPATAVVVPATSQRLARGRYLAEHVLLCSECHADRDWTAYSAPSVPPQGALYDYLRTVPAVASDRT
;
A
#
# COMPACT_ATOMS: atom_id res chain seq x y z
N MET A 1 -8.86 8.21 55.95
CA MET A 1 -9.41 7.42 54.82
C MET A 1 -8.47 7.58 53.62
N GLY A 2 -7.81 6.50 53.20
CA GLY A 2 -6.62 6.57 52.34
C GLY A 2 -6.90 6.84 50.86
N LYS A 3 -5.96 7.54 50.21
CA LYS A 3 -5.83 7.85 48.76
C LYS A 3 -5.84 6.62 47.83
N ARG A 4 -6.32 5.46 48.27
CA ARG A 4 -6.46 4.23 47.47
C ARG A 4 -7.26 4.49 46.20
N TYR A 5 -8.26 5.38 46.24
CA TYR A 5 -9.05 5.80 45.07
C TYR A 5 -8.20 6.44 43.95
N LEU A 6 -7.05 7.04 44.27
CA LEU A 6 -6.14 7.63 43.28
C LEU A 6 -5.52 6.56 42.35
N TRP A 7 -5.41 5.31 42.81
CA TRP A 7 -4.93 4.18 42.01
C TRP A 7 -5.98 3.61 41.06
N TRP A 8 -7.27 3.90 41.26
CA TRP A 8 -8.34 3.37 40.42
C TRP A 8 -8.43 4.08 39.06
N ILE A 9 -8.04 5.35 38.99
CA ILE A 9 -8.05 6.13 37.74
C ILE A 9 -7.07 5.55 36.70
N PRO A 10 -5.77 5.34 37.00
CA PRO A 10 -4.86 4.73 36.04
C PRO A 10 -5.21 3.26 35.77
N ALA A 11 -5.72 2.52 36.76
CA ALA A 11 -6.15 1.14 36.57
C ALA A 11 -7.34 1.03 35.59
N ALA A 12 -8.35 1.89 35.73
CA ALA A 12 -9.48 1.95 34.81
C ALA A 12 -9.05 2.35 33.39
N GLY A 13 -8.11 3.29 33.27
CA GLY A 13 -7.52 3.66 31.97
C GLY A 13 -6.81 2.48 31.31
N LEU A 14 -6.00 1.73 32.05
CA LEU A 14 -5.31 0.54 31.57
C LEU A 14 -6.27 -0.55 31.11
N ILE A 15 -7.36 -0.77 31.86
CA ILE A 15 -8.42 -1.73 31.49
C ILE A 15 -9.12 -1.28 30.20
N GLY A 16 -9.43 0.00 30.06
CA GLY A 16 -10.04 0.54 28.84
C GLY A 16 -9.15 0.37 27.61
N VAL A 17 -7.84 0.66 27.73
CA VAL A 17 -6.87 0.47 26.64
C VAL A 17 -6.72 -1.01 26.28
N ALA A 18 -6.62 -1.89 27.27
CA ALA A 18 -6.53 -3.33 27.04
C ALA A 18 -7.79 -3.89 26.36
N GLY A 19 -8.98 -3.44 26.80
CA GLY A 19 -10.26 -3.81 26.20
C GLY A 19 -10.38 -3.34 24.75
N ALA A 20 -9.98 -2.09 24.47
CA ALA A 20 -9.93 -1.56 23.11
C ALA A 20 -8.96 -2.36 22.24
N ALA A 21 -7.71 -2.56 22.67
CA ALA A 21 -6.72 -3.34 21.93
C ALA A 21 -7.22 -4.76 21.63
N THR A 22 -7.79 -5.45 22.62
CA THR A 22 -8.36 -6.79 22.45
C THR A 22 -9.49 -6.78 21.42
N SER A 23 -10.37 -5.79 21.46
CA SER A 23 -11.49 -5.66 20.52
C SER A 23 -10.99 -5.43 19.09
N LEU A 24 -10.03 -4.52 18.90
CA LEU A 24 -9.44 -4.26 17.59
C LEU A 24 -8.75 -5.52 17.05
N LEU A 25 -7.98 -6.23 17.87
CA LEU A 25 -7.24 -7.42 17.45
C LEU A 25 -8.12 -8.65 17.19
N SER A 26 -9.29 -8.73 17.84
CA SER A 26 -10.19 -9.90 17.74
C SER A 26 -11.31 -9.72 16.73
N VAL A 27 -11.78 -8.48 16.52
CA VAL A 27 -12.90 -8.17 15.63
C VAL A 27 -12.41 -7.80 14.23
N PHE A 28 -11.24 -7.17 14.06
CA PHE A 28 -10.74 -6.90 12.72
C PHE A 28 -10.29 -8.21 12.07
N PRO A 29 -10.93 -8.64 10.97
CA PRO A 29 -10.56 -9.86 10.30
C PRO A 29 -9.13 -9.70 9.78
N ARG A 30 -8.30 -10.72 10.04
CA ARG A 30 -7.01 -10.82 9.36
C ARG A 30 -7.28 -10.87 7.87
N ALA A 31 -6.51 -10.11 7.09
CA ALA A 31 -6.57 -10.21 5.65
C ALA A 31 -6.40 -11.67 5.24
N ALA A 32 -7.31 -12.18 4.41
CA ALA A 32 -7.17 -13.51 3.86
C ALA A 32 -5.82 -13.59 3.11
N PRO A 33 -5.12 -14.74 3.17
CA PRO A 33 -3.91 -14.91 2.39
C PRO A 33 -4.22 -14.68 0.92
N ALA A 34 -3.33 -13.96 0.23
CA ALA A 34 -3.50 -13.71 -1.19
C ALA A 34 -3.57 -15.04 -1.94
N THR A 35 -4.62 -15.24 -2.73
CA THR A 35 -4.74 -16.42 -3.57
C THR A 35 -3.68 -16.36 -4.67
N ALA A 36 -2.98 -17.48 -4.91
CA ALA A 36 -2.02 -17.61 -6.00
C ALA A 36 -2.74 -17.70 -7.36
N VAL A 37 -3.28 -16.58 -7.83
CA VAL A 37 -3.91 -16.47 -9.15
C VAL A 37 -2.85 -16.03 -10.15
N VAL A 38 -2.51 -16.90 -11.08
CA VAL A 38 -1.64 -16.56 -12.21
C VAL A 38 -2.51 -16.02 -13.34
N VAL A 39 -2.29 -14.76 -13.72
CA VAL A 39 -2.95 -14.13 -14.86
C VAL A 39 -2.01 -14.14 -16.07
N PRO A 40 -2.35 -14.83 -17.17
CA PRO A 40 -1.53 -14.83 -18.38
C PRO A 40 -1.29 -13.43 -18.95
N ALA A 41 -0.02 -13.10 -19.21
CA ALA A 41 0.43 -11.83 -19.80
C ALA A 41 0.26 -11.81 -21.34
N THR A 42 -0.97 -11.97 -21.82
CA THR A 42 -1.28 -11.89 -23.25
C THR A 42 -1.03 -10.48 -23.80
N SER A 43 -0.68 -10.36 -25.08
CA SER A 43 -0.46 -9.07 -25.75
C SER A 43 -1.63 -8.08 -25.58
N GLN A 44 -2.87 -8.56 -25.73
CA GLN A 44 -4.07 -7.74 -25.55
C GLN A 44 -4.20 -7.17 -24.12
N ARG A 45 -3.92 -7.99 -23.10
CA ARG A 45 -3.94 -7.54 -21.70
C ARG A 45 -2.84 -6.54 -21.39
N LEU A 46 -1.64 -6.76 -21.92
CA LEU A 46 -0.52 -5.82 -21.76
C LEU A 46 -0.85 -4.48 -22.43
N ALA A 47 -1.42 -4.50 -23.64
CA ALA A 47 -1.87 -3.29 -24.34
C ALA A 47 -2.97 -2.54 -23.55
N ARG A 48 -3.95 -3.27 -22.99
CA ARG A 48 -4.97 -2.67 -22.13
C ARG A 48 -4.38 -2.09 -20.84
N GLY A 49 -3.47 -2.81 -20.19
CA GLY A 49 -2.80 -2.35 -18.97
C GLY A 49 -2.02 -1.05 -19.21
N ARG A 50 -1.30 -0.98 -20.33
CA ARG A 50 -0.62 0.24 -20.77
C ARG A 50 -1.58 1.41 -20.95
N TYR A 51 -2.69 1.20 -21.68
CA TYR A 51 -3.70 2.23 -21.88
C TYR A 51 -4.26 2.76 -20.54
N LEU A 52 -4.57 1.85 -19.60
CA LEU A 52 -5.06 2.25 -18.28
C LEU A 52 -4.04 3.07 -17.49
N ALA A 53 -2.78 2.64 -17.45
CA ALA A 53 -1.74 3.31 -16.68
C ALA A 53 -1.40 4.71 -17.24
N GLU A 54 -1.35 4.84 -18.57
CA GLU A 54 -0.90 6.07 -19.24
C GLU A 54 -2.04 7.07 -19.50
N HIS A 55 -3.27 6.60 -19.74
CA HIS A 55 -4.35 7.49 -20.23
C HIS A 55 -5.53 7.62 -19.27
N VAL A 56 -5.84 6.59 -18.47
CA VAL A 56 -7.05 6.57 -17.63
C VAL A 56 -6.72 6.87 -16.17
N LEU A 57 -5.71 6.20 -15.63
CA LEU A 57 -5.37 6.23 -14.20
C LEU A 57 -4.20 7.16 -13.88
N LEU A 58 -3.44 7.60 -14.91
CA LEU A 58 -2.33 8.53 -14.79
C LEU A 58 -1.33 8.13 -13.69
N CYS A 59 -0.95 6.85 -13.63
CA CYS A 59 -0.17 6.33 -12.51
C CYS A 59 1.20 7.02 -12.35
N SER A 60 1.81 7.44 -13.46
CA SER A 60 3.09 8.16 -13.47
C SER A 60 3.00 9.57 -12.88
N GLU A 61 1.82 10.18 -12.80
CA GLU A 61 1.64 11.50 -12.16
C GLU A 61 1.85 11.46 -10.64
N CYS A 62 1.91 10.30 -10.01
CA CYS A 62 2.25 10.22 -8.58
C CYS A 62 3.44 9.30 -8.29
N HIS A 63 3.72 8.34 -9.17
CA HIS A 63 4.74 7.32 -8.95
C HIS A 63 6.00 7.47 -9.83
N ALA A 64 6.07 8.48 -10.71
CA ALA A 64 7.30 8.76 -11.46
C ALA A 64 8.30 9.58 -10.64
N ASP A 65 9.59 9.40 -10.96
CA ASP A 65 10.66 10.26 -10.46
C ASP A 65 10.40 11.72 -10.86
N ARG A 66 10.73 12.64 -9.94
CA ARG A 66 10.47 14.08 -10.08
C ARG A 66 11.77 14.87 -10.19
N ASP A 67 11.80 15.80 -11.13
CA ASP A 67 12.87 16.77 -11.23
C ASP A 67 12.60 17.97 -10.31
N TRP A 68 13.11 17.89 -9.09
CA TRP A 68 12.96 18.96 -8.09
C TRP A 68 13.77 20.23 -8.39
N THR A 69 14.59 20.23 -9.45
CA THR A 69 15.36 21.42 -9.85
C THR A 69 14.54 22.37 -10.73
N ALA A 70 13.43 21.89 -11.30
CA ALA A 70 12.53 22.66 -12.14
C ALA A 70 11.24 23.06 -11.40
N TYR A 71 10.66 24.19 -11.80
CA TYR A 71 9.39 24.67 -11.24
C TYR A 71 8.28 23.62 -11.41
N SER A 72 7.46 23.42 -10.36
CA SER A 72 6.40 22.40 -10.25
C SER A 72 6.86 20.94 -10.17
N ALA A 73 8.17 20.67 -10.08
CA ALA A 73 8.74 19.34 -10.00
C ALA A 73 8.15 18.37 -11.05
N PRO A 74 8.32 18.68 -12.35
CA PRO A 74 7.76 17.86 -13.42
C PRO A 74 8.32 16.43 -13.33
N SER A 75 7.57 15.47 -13.86
CA SER A 75 8.06 14.09 -13.96
C SER A 75 9.28 14.07 -14.88
N VAL A 76 10.32 13.34 -14.51
CA VAL A 76 11.47 13.13 -15.39
C VAL A 76 10.99 12.37 -16.63
N PRO A 77 11.23 12.88 -17.86
CA PRO A 77 10.84 12.17 -19.06
C PRO A 77 11.56 10.83 -19.20
N PRO A 78 10.91 9.84 -19.85
CA PRO A 78 9.55 9.89 -20.38
C PRO A 78 8.49 9.72 -19.30
N GLN A 79 7.35 10.40 -19.41
CA GLN A 79 6.16 10.20 -18.55
C GLN A 79 5.51 8.78 -18.63
N GLY A 80 6.14 7.84 -19.35
CA GLY A 80 5.85 6.41 -19.38
C GLY A 80 6.99 5.52 -18.83
N ALA A 81 8.02 6.12 -18.22
CA ALA A 81 9.17 5.41 -17.67
C ALA A 81 8.77 4.38 -16.60
N LEU A 82 7.62 4.53 -15.93
CA LEU A 82 7.09 3.46 -15.07
C LEU A 82 6.86 2.17 -15.86
N TYR A 83 6.31 2.24 -17.08
CA TYR A 83 6.06 1.06 -17.90
C TYR A 83 7.35 0.44 -18.44
N ASP A 84 8.31 1.27 -18.87
CA ASP A 84 9.63 0.79 -19.30
C ASP A 84 10.46 0.26 -18.12
N TYR A 85 10.41 0.92 -16.97
CA TYR A 85 11.01 0.44 -15.73
C TYR A 85 10.42 -0.90 -15.30
N LEU A 86 9.09 -1.05 -15.30
CA LEU A 86 8.43 -2.33 -15.00
C LEU A 86 8.81 -3.47 -15.96
N ARG A 87 9.30 -3.16 -17.17
CA ARG A 87 9.89 -4.16 -18.08
C ARG A 87 11.34 -4.52 -17.76
N THR A 88 12.06 -3.61 -17.12
CA THR A 88 13.45 -3.83 -16.65
C THR A 88 13.50 -4.46 -15.27
N VAL A 89 12.47 -4.27 -14.45
CA VAL A 89 12.32 -4.98 -13.19
C VAL A 89 12.09 -6.45 -13.53
N PRO A 90 13.00 -7.37 -13.13
CA PRO A 90 12.75 -8.79 -13.32
C PRO A 90 11.39 -9.08 -12.70
N ALA A 91 10.51 -9.75 -13.44
CA ALA A 91 9.25 -10.22 -12.87
C ALA A 91 9.63 -10.84 -11.53
N VAL A 92 9.12 -10.27 -10.42
CA VAL A 92 9.33 -10.85 -9.09
C VAL A 92 8.85 -12.26 -9.28
N ALA A 93 9.80 -13.21 -9.30
CA ALA A 93 9.47 -14.60 -9.28
C ALA A 93 8.55 -14.70 -8.09
N SER A 94 7.31 -15.17 -8.32
CA SER A 94 6.46 -15.53 -7.20
C SER A 94 7.06 -16.79 -6.60
N ASP A 95 8.27 -16.70 -6.05
CA ASP A 95 8.95 -17.71 -5.25
C ASP A 95 8.35 -17.72 -3.85
N ARG A 96 7.02 -17.64 -3.79
CA ARG A 96 6.23 -18.02 -2.64
C ARG A 96 5.58 -19.34 -2.98
N THR A 97 6.41 -20.38 -2.98
CA THR A 97 5.98 -21.73 -2.59
C THR A 97 5.56 -21.72 -1.12
#